data_AF-A0A953YQV5-F1
#
_entry.id   AF-A0A953YQV5-F1
#
_cell.length_a   1.000
_cell.length_b   1.000
_cell.length_c   1.000
_cell.angle_alpha   90.00
_cell.angle_beta   90.00
_cell.angle_gamma   90.00
#
_symmetry.space_group_name_H-M   'P 1'
#
loop_
_entity.id
_entity.type
_entity.pdbx_description
1 polymer ?
#
loop_
_entity_poly.entity_id
_entity_poly.type
_entity_poly.pdbx_seq_one_letter_code
_entity_poly.pdbx_strand_id
1 'polypeptide(L)'
;MTGTDTMARMKRQQLHDQEVLQPKIRLGDLASEGINVFCWCNRCGHNAVVDTAMLAARLGPSMPVPEVGAAMRCTGCGSQDVATRPDWPSLGQVTRHGGEEAAAETAAETADDDGAAEEATGQANRSAGAGVT
;
A
#
# COMPACT_ATOMS: atom_id res chain seq x y z
N MET A 1 6.85 38.73 -15.59
CA MET A 1 6.27 37.48 -16.10
C MET A 1 7.26 36.89 -17.07
N THR A 2 7.91 35.79 -16.70
CA THR A 2 8.85 35.06 -17.56
C THR A 2 8.18 33.80 -18.10
N GLY A 3 8.67 33.25 -19.21
CA GLY A 3 8.02 32.09 -19.86
C GLY A 3 7.86 30.85 -18.97
N THR A 4 8.71 30.74 -17.94
CA THR A 4 8.62 29.76 -16.85
C THR A 4 7.28 29.79 -16.11
N ASP A 5 6.73 30.97 -15.82
CA ASP A 5 5.47 31.14 -15.08
C ASP A 5 4.30 30.56 -15.87
N THR A 6 4.30 30.77 -17.18
CA THR A 6 3.29 30.29 -18.13
C THR A 6 3.29 28.76 -18.19
N MET A 7 4.46 28.14 -18.37
CA MET A 7 4.60 26.68 -18.40
C MET A 7 4.18 26.04 -17.07
N ALA A 8 4.54 26.67 -15.94
CA ALA A 8 4.13 26.22 -14.62
C ALA A 8 2.62 26.37 -14.35
N ARG A 9 1.88 27.23 -15.09
CA ARG A 9 0.42 27.28 -15.06
C ARG A 9 -0.20 26.22 -15.97
N MET A 10 0.28 26.11 -17.20
CA MET A 10 -0.19 25.12 -18.19
C MET A 10 -0.08 23.68 -17.66
N LYS A 11 1.06 23.29 -17.08
CA LYS A 11 1.22 21.96 -16.48
C LYS A 11 0.26 21.70 -15.32
N ARG A 12 -0.06 22.72 -14.50
CA ARG A 12 -1.04 22.58 -13.40
C ARG A 12 -2.46 22.38 -13.92
N GLN A 13 -2.85 23.08 -14.98
CA GLN A 13 -4.14 22.85 -15.63
C GLN A 13 -4.21 21.42 -16.20
N GLN A 14 -3.20 21.00 -16.97
CA GLN A 14 -3.16 19.65 -17.56
C GLN A 14 -3.23 18.52 -16.52
N LEU A 15 -2.58 18.67 -15.35
CA LEU A 15 -2.67 17.69 -14.27
C LEU A 15 -4.06 17.64 -13.64
N HIS A 16 -4.71 18.80 -13.46
CA HIS A 16 -6.09 18.86 -12.97
C HIS A 16 -7.09 18.28 -13.98
N ASP A 17 -6.95 18.61 -15.26
CA ASP A 17 -7.78 18.05 -16.34
C ASP A 17 -7.63 16.52 -16.41
N GLN A 18 -6.41 16.00 -16.23
CA GLN A 18 -6.16 14.56 -16.13
C GLN A 18 -6.82 13.94 -14.89
N GLU A 19 -6.69 14.54 -13.71
CA GLU A 19 -7.31 14.05 -12.47
C GLU A 19 -8.85 14.03 -12.55
N VAL A 20 -9.46 15.00 -13.23
CA VAL A 20 -10.91 15.07 -13.49
C VAL A 20 -11.37 14.01 -14.50
N LEU A 21 -10.56 13.72 -15.53
CA LEU A 21 -10.89 12.75 -16.58
C LEU A 21 -10.52 11.30 -16.25
N GLN A 22 -9.61 11.07 -15.29
CA GLN A 22 -9.13 9.72 -14.98
C GLN A 22 -10.22 8.90 -14.28
N PRO A 23 -10.61 7.72 -14.81
CA PRO A 23 -11.65 6.90 -14.21
C PRO A 23 -11.18 6.34 -12.87
N LYS A 24 -11.79 6.80 -11.78
CA LYS A 24 -11.60 6.23 -10.44
C LYS A 24 -12.28 4.87 -10.36
N ILE A 25 -11.52 3.83 -10.03
CA ILE A 25 -12.04 2.48 -9.76
C ILE A 25 -13.07 2.51 -8.62
N ARG A 26 -14.15 1.74 -8.76
CA ARG A 26 -15.32 1.74 -7.87
C ARG A 26 -15.43 0.43 -7.09
N LEU A 27 -16.21 0.45 -6.01
CA LEU A 27 -16.48 -0.73 -5.19
C LEU A 27 -17.14 -1.87 -5.99
N GLY A 28 -18.01 -1.56 -6.97
CA GLY A 28 -18.64 -2.56 -7.83
C GLY A 28 -17.63 -3.31 -8.71
N ASP A 29 -16.65 -2.59 -9.25
CA ASP A 29 -15.59 -3.15 -10.10
C ASP A 29 -14.77 -4.15 -9.28
N LEU A 30 -14.22 -3.69 -8.15
CA LEU A 30 -13.45 -4.53 -7.20
C LEU A 30 -14.25 -5.73 -6.67
N ALA A 31 -15.55 -5.57 -6.39
CA ALA A 31 -16.40 -6.66 -5.91
C ALA A 31 -16.60 -7.74 -7.00
N SER A 32 -16.61 -7.36 -8.27
CA SER A 32 -16.68 -8.32 -9.39
C SER A 32 -15.37 -9.08 -9.61
N GLU A 33 -14.24 -8.48 -9.25
CA GLU A 33 -12.90 -9.10 -9.31
C GLU A 33 -12.53 -9.88 -8.02
N GLY A 34 -13.33 -9.77 -6.96
CA GLY A 34 -13.05 -10.39 -5.65
C GLY A 34 -11.94 -9.71 -4.85
N ILE A 35 -11.67 -8.43 -5.12
CA ILE A 35 -10.55 -7.67 -4.54
C ILE A 35 -11.05 -6.78 -3.41
N ASN A 36 -10.34 -6.80 -2.27
CA ASN A 36 -10.70 -6.05 -1.06
C ASN A 36 -10.19 -4.60 -1.07
N VAL A 37 -10.61 -3.79 -0.10
CA VAL A 37 -10.08 -2.43 0.12
C VAL A 37 -9.10 -2.44 1.30
N PHE A 38 -7.88 -1.94 1.06
CA PHE A 38 -6.91 -1.67 2.12
C PHE A 38 -7.10 -0.25 2.65
N CYS A 39 -7.30 -0.15 3.96
CA CYS A 39 -7.55 1.10 4.69
C CYS A 39 -6.36 1.41 5.60
N TRP A 40 -5.86 2.65 5.58
CA TRP A 40 -4.72 3.10 6.40
C TRP A 40 -5.02 4.43 7.09
N CYS A 41 -4.90 4.50 8.41
CA CYS A 41 -5.07 5.75 9.15
C CYS A 41 -3.76 6.56 9.19
N ASN A 42 -3.74 7.71 8.51
CA ASN A 42 -2.57 8.59 8.43
C ASN A 42 -2.16 9.20 9.78
N ARG A 43 -3.03 9.13 10.80
CA ARG A 43 -2.78 9.65 12.16
C ARG A 43 -2.08 8.70 13.11
N CYS A 44 -2.13 7.39 12.87
CA CYS A 44 -1.59 6.39 13.82
C CYS A 44 -1.06 5.10 13.18
N GLY A 45 -1.09 4.95 11.85
CA GLY A 45 -0.60 3.76 11.14
C GLY A 45 -1.48 2.51 11.28
N HIS A 46 -2.52 2.54 12.13
CA HIS A 46 -3.51 1.47 12.22
C HIS A 46 -4.19 1.28 10.86
N ASN A 47 -4.22 0.04 10.39
CA ASN A 47 -4.64 -0.35 9.06
C ASN A 47 -5.40 -1.68 9.09
N ALA A 48 -6.25 -1.90 8.09
CA ALA A 48 -7.06 -3.10 7.95
C ALA A 48 -7.40 -3.34 6.48
N VAL A 49 -7.63 -4.60 6.11
CA VAL A 49 -8.28 -4.97 4.86
C VAL A 49 -9.78 -5.16 5.13
N VAL A 50 -10.62 -4.55 4.31
CA VAL A 50 -12.08 -4.54 4.48
C VAL A 50 -12.74 -5.17 3.25
N ASP A 51 -13.73 -6.01 3.48
CA ASP A 51 -14.50 -6.70 2.44
C ASP A 51 -15.23 -5.71 1.52
N THR A 52 -14.96 -5.80 0.21
CA THR A 52 -15.53 -4.87 -0.77
C THR A 52 -17.02 -5.09 -0.99
N ALA A 53 -17.55 -6.31 -0.86
CA ALA A 53 -18.98 -6.56 -1.04
C ALA A 53 -19.80 -5.90 0.09
N MET A 54 -19.32 -5.96 1.33
CA MET A 54 -19.88 -5.25 2.47
C MET A 54 -19.79 -3.73 2.29
N LEU A 55 -18.68 -3.20 1.78
CA LEU A 55 -18.56 -1.77 1.46
C LEU A 55 -19.53 -1.36 0.34
N ALA A 56 -19.63 -2.15 -0.75
CA ALA A 56 -20.52 -1.88 -1.87
C ALA A 56 -22.00 -1.91 -1.45
N ALA A 57 -22.38 -2.85 -0.57
CA ALA A 57 -23.71 -2.92 0.01
C ALA A 57 -24.02 -1.75 0.96
N ARG A 58 -23.00 -1.13 1.59
CA ARG A 58 -23.18 -0.06 2.58
C ARG A 58 -23.07 1.36 2.00
N LEU A 59 -22.22 1.56 1.00
CA LEU A 59 -21.90 2.87 0.39
C LEU A 59 -22.40 2.99 -1.07
N GLY A 60 -22.85 1.88 -1.66
CA GLY A 60 -23.24 1.76 -3.06
C GLY A 60 -22.07 1.30 -3.96
N PRO A 61 -22.31 0.43 -4.96
CA PRO A 61 -21.26 -0.09 -5.84
C PRO A 61 -20.64 1.00 -6.73
N SER A 62 -21.30 2.14 -6.91
CA SER A 62 -20.78 3.26 -7.69
C SER A 62 -19.74 4.11 -6.95
N MET A 63 -19.57 3.92 -5.63
CA MET A 63 -18.62 4.68 -4.80
C MET A 63 -17.16 4.47 -5.28
N PRO A 64 -16.42 5.53 -5.64
CA PRO A 64 -14.99 5.44 -5.94
C PRO A 64 -14.19 5.00 -4.72
N VAL A 65 -13.25 4.07 -4.91
CA VAL A 65 -12.46 3.48 -3.81
C VAL A 65 -11.70 4.53 -2.96
N PRO A 66 -11.05 5.56 -3.54
CA PRO A 66 -10.35 6.59 -2.73
C PRO A 66 -11.26 7.47 -1.86
N GLU A 67 -12.56 7.51 -2.16
CA GLU A 67 -13.55 8.34 -1.46
C GLU A 67 -14.17 7.59 -0.26
N VAL A 68 -14.02 6.26 -0.20
CA VAL A 68 -14.49 5.39 0.90
C VAL A 68 -13.95 5.84 2.26
N GLY A 69 -12.69 6.29 2.31
CA GLY A 69 -12.06 6.78 3.53
C GLY A 69 -12.82 7.93 4.22
N ALA A 70 -13.53 8.78 3.46
CA ALA A 70 -14.32 9.88 4.01
C ALA A 70 -15.54 9.40 4.83
N ALA A 71 -16.02 8.18 4.59
CA ALA A 71 -17.10 7.54 5.35
C ALA A 71 -16.61 6.73 6.57
N MET A 72 -15.29 6.63 6.77
CA MET A 72 -14.68 5.78 7.81
C MET A 72 -14.22 6.57 9.04
N ARG A 73 -14.03 5.85 10.16
CA ARG A 73 -13.26 6.32 11.32
C ARG A 73 -12.32 5.23 11.78
N CYS A 74 -11.09 5.60 12.11
CA CYS A 74 -10.11 4.68 12.66
C CYS A 74 -10.51 4.25 14.08
N THR A 75 -10.71 2.95 14.31
CA THR A 75 -11.03 2.39 15.63
C THR A 75 -9.95 2.63 16.68
N GLY A 76 -8.68 2.74 16.27
CA GLY A 76 -7.56 2.99 17.18
C GLY A 76 -7.38 4.45 17.63
N CYS A 77 -8.01 5.44 16.98
CA CYS A 77 -7.81 6.87 17.34
C CYS A 77 -8.99 7.82 17.05
N GLY A 78 -10.14 7.32 16.57
CA GLY A 78 -11.35 8.10 16.26
C GLY A 78 -11.27 8.99 15.00
N SER A 79 -10.08 9.17 14.43
CA SER A 79 -9.85 10.05 13.28
C SER A 79 -10.58 9.60 12.01
N GLN A 80 -11.01 10.57 11.20
CA GLN A 80 -11.60 10.41 9.87
C GLN A 80 -10.57 10.55 8.74
N ASP A 81 -9.29 10.72 9.10
CA ASP A 81 -8.14 10.77 8.20
C ASP A 81 -7.65 9.34 7.89
N VAL A 82 -8.34 8.72 6.91
CA VAL A 82 -8.13 7.33 6.47
C VAL A 82 -7.92 7.31 4.95
N ALA A 83 -6.73 6.92 4.51
CA ALA A 83 -6.45 6.61 3.12
C ALA A 83 -7.04 5.25 2.73
N THR A 84 -7.53 5.12 1.51
CA THR A 84 -8.16 3.89 0.98
C THR A 84 -7.65 3.58 -0.42
N ARG A 85 -7.33 2.30 -0.68
CA ARG A 85 -6.86 1.79 -1.98
C ARG A 85 -7.39 0.37 -2.22
N PRO A 86 -7.44 -0.14 -3.46
CA PRO A 86 -7.59 -1.57 -3.69
C PRO A 86 -6.45 -2.35 -3.04
N ASP A 87 -6.76 -3.49 -2.45
CA ASP A 87 -5.76 -4.43 -1.94
C ASP A 87 -5.32 -5.40 -3.05
N TRP A 88 -4.62 -4.83 -4.04
CA TRP A 88 -4.09 -5.59 -5.17
C TRP A 88 -3.19 -6.73 -4.68
N PRO A 89 -3.40 -7.97 -5.18
CA PRO A 89 -2.54 -9.09 -4.81
C PRO A 89 -1.09 -8.79 -5.24
N SER A 90 -0.16 -8.85 -4.29
CA SER A 90 1.24 -8.49 -4.54
C SER A 90 1.89 -9.44 -5.55
N LEU A 91 2.36 -8.91 -6.68
CA LEU A 91 3.09 -9.66 -7.72
C LEU A 91 4.54 -10.01 -7.31
N GLY A 92 4.84 -10.05 -6.01
CA GLY A 92 6.19 -10.06 -5.47
C GLY A 92 6.97 -8.78 -5.79
N GLN A 93 8.29 -8.89 -5.84
CA GLN A 93 9.18 -7.77 -6.18
C GLN A 93 9.16 -7.48 -7.69
N VAL A 94 8.30 -6.55 -8.10
CA VAL A 94 8.18 -6.10 -9.50
C VAL A 94 9.40 -5.32 -10.01
N THR A 95 10.17 -4.70 -9.12
CA THR A 95 11.35 -3.88 -9.49
C THR A 95 12.63 -4.53 -8.99
N ARG A 96 13.46 -5.01 -9.92
CA ARG A 96 14.87 -5.36 -9.68
C ARG A 96 15.76 -4.30 -10.32
N HIS A 97 16.35 -3.43 -9.52
CA HIS A 97 17.42 -2.55 -9.98
C HIS A 97 18.73 -3.34 -10.03
N GLY A 98 19.01 -3.94 -11.19
CA GLY A 98 20.29 -4.55 -11.51
C GLY A 98 21.05 -3.64 -12.48
N GLY A 99 22.26 -3.24 -12.09
CA GLY A 99 23.22 -2.49 -12.88
C GLY A 99 24.54 -2.45 -12.11
N GLU A 100 25.65 -2.71 -12.81
CA GLU A 100 26.93 -3.07 -12.21
C GLU A 100 27.57 -1.98 -11.35
N GLU A 101 27.57 -2.15 -10.02
CA GLU A 101 28.62 -1.60 -9.13
C GLU A 101 28.79 -2.34 -7.78
N ALA A 102 28.08 -3.46 -7.55
CA ALA A 102 28.07 -4.21 -6.28
C ALA A 102 28.86 -5.54 -6.36
N ALA A 103 30.03 -5.54 -7.01
CA ALA A 103 30.81 -6.76 -7.29
C ALA A 103 32.34 -6.60 -7.07
N ALA A 104 32.76 -5.64 -6.25
CA ALA A 104 34.16 -5.21 -6.16
C ALA A 104 34.76 -5.11 -4.73
N GLU A 105 34.11 -5.64 -3.69
CA GLU A 105 34.68 -5.64 -2.32
C GLU A 105 34.33 -6.89 -1.49
N THR A 106 34.50 -8.09 -2.06
CA THR A 106 34.40 -9.40 -1.35
C THR A 106 35.44 -10.41 -1.85
N ALA A 107 36.73 -10.05 -1.82
CA ALA A 107 37.83 -10.90 -2.33
C ALA A 107 39.13 -10.89 -1.48
N ALA A 108 39.04 -10.48 -0.21
CA ALA A 108 39.96 -10.75 0.90
C ALA A 108 39.11 -10.52 2.17
N GLU A 109 39.20 -11.29 3.25
CA GLU A 109 40.29 -12.11 3.78
C GLU A 109 39.76 -13.47 4.30
N THR A 110 40.60 -14.51 4.34
CA THR A 110 40.25 -15.86 4.86
C THR A 110 41.43 -16.47 5.58
N ALA A 111 41.16 -17.29 6.62
CA ALA A 111 42.04 -17.78 7.68
C ALA A 111 42.01 -16.87 8.93
N ASP A 112 41.80 -17.37 10.16
CA ASP A 112 41.41 -18.74 10.60
C ASP A 112 39.92 -18.76 11.07
N ASP A 113 39.39 -19.29 12.19
CA ASP A 113 39.90 -19.96 13.41
C ASP A 113 38.83 -20.98 13.93
N ASP A 114 39.16 -21.79 14.94
CA ASP A 114 38.36 -22.89 15.49
C ASP A 114 36.99 -22.51 16.12
N GLY A 115 36.03 -23.44 16.14
CA GLY A 115 34.82 -23.33 16.99
C GLY A 115 33.63 -24.23 16.62
N ALA A 116 33.44 -25.35 17.33
CA ALA A 116 32.47 -26.40 16.98
C ALA A 116 31.02 -26.22 17.51
N ALA A 117 30.12 -27.06 16.97
CA ALA A 117 28.92 -27.66 17.60
C ALA A 117 27.50 -27.07 17.35
N GLU A 118 26.72 -27.89 16.64
CA GLU A 118 25.34 -28.39 16.93
C GLU A 118 24.06 -27.50 16.90
N GLU A 119 23.12 -28.02 16.07
CA GLU A 119 21.69 -28.29 16.35
C GLU A 119 20.64 -27.17 16.52
N ALA A 120 19.62 -27.29 15.67
CA ALA A 120 18.19 -27.18 15.94
C ALA A 120 17.60 -25.95 16.69
N THR A 121 16.75 -25.19 15.98
CA THR A 121 15.26 -25.23 16.16
C THR A 121 14.60 -24.05 15.43
N GLY A 122 13.55 -24.31 14.64
CA GLY A 122 12.79 -23.26 13.96
C GLY A 122 11.79 -22.54 14.88
N GLN A 123 11.50 -21.27 14.59
CA GLN A 123 10.43 -20.52 15.26
C GLN A 123 9.68 -19.65 14.24
N ALA A 124 8.59 -20.17 13.67
CA ALA A 124 7.23 -19.98 14.19
C ALA A 124 6.77 -18.51 14.11
N ASN A 125 6.24 -18.13 12.94
CA ASN A 125 5.59 -16.85 12.70
C ASN A 125 4.33 -16.74 13.57
N ARG A 126 4.34 -15.86 14.58
CA ARG A 126 3.28 -15.74 15.58
C ARG A 126 2.13 -14.86 15.08
N SER A 127 1.10 -15.48 14.54
CA SER A 127 -0.19 -14.86 14.25
C SER A 127 -0.88 -14.38 15.54
N ALA A 128 -0.82 -13.08 15.82
CA ALA A 128 -1.49 -12.47 16.95
C ALA A 128 -2.99 -12.25 16.66
N GLY A 129 -3.81 -13.26 16.96
CA GLY A 129 -5.26 -13.10 16.99
C GLY A 129 -5.69 -12.30 18.21
N ALA A 130 -6.40 -11.19 18.01
CA ALA A 130 -7.09 -10.48 19.09
C ALA A 130 -8.47 -11.11 19.31
N GLY A 131 -8.71 -11.65 20.51
CA GLY A 131 -9.99 -12.24 20.89
C GLY A 131 -11.07 -11.18 21.11
N VAL A 132 -12.32 -11.53 20.83
CA VAL A 132 -13.51 -10.75 21.21
C VAL A 132 -14.05 -11.28 22.54
N THR A 133 -14.41 -10.35 23.43
CA THR A 133 -15.19 -10.57 24.65
C THR A 133 -16.44 -9.70 24.59
#